data_AF-A0A7W0YCS5-F1
#
_entry.id   AF-A0A7W0YCS5-F1
#
_cell.length_a   1.000
_cell.length_b   1.000
_cell.length_c   1.000
_cell.angle_alpha   90.00
_cell.angle_beta   90.00
_cell.angle_gamma   90.00
#
_symmetry.space_group_name_H-M   'P 1'
#
loop_
_entity.id
_entity.type
_entity.pdbx_description
1 polymer ?
#
loop_
_entity_poly.entity_id
_entity_poly.type
_entity_poly.pdbx_seq_one_letter_code
_entity_poly.pdbx_strand_id
1 'polypeptide(L)'
;MKPLLRRWSGFSLVELTLAIGVAAFCLLGVMALFPTSLITNQKTFQQTADTSLARAVVADLQATALTSSTSPRYGITIPATGTATHSIFLQEDGTAGAQDADAVPSNNPKYRATITFYAPTNTSQKSATGVRVLLTWPALADSSAAASPSKYAGSYEVLTAIIRN
;
A
#
# COMPACT_ATOMS: atom_id res chain seq x y z
N MET A 1 -18.31 -69.01 -24.10
CA MET A 1 -17.49 -68.06 -23.32
C MET A 1 -18.43 -67.23 -22.46
N LYS A 2 -18.40 -67.37 -21.12
CA LYS A 2 -19.29 -66.61 -20.20
C LYS A 2 -18.55 -65.35 -19.73
N PRO A 3 -19.12 -64.14 -19.88
CA PRO A 3 -18.48 -62.93 -19.38
C PRO A 3 -18.58 -62.90 -17.85
N LEU A 4 -17.44 -62.70 -17.18
CA LEU A 4 -17.40 -62.50 -15.74
C LEU A 4 -17.93 -61.09 -15.43
N LEU A 5 -19.17 -61.01 -14.94
CA LEU A 5 -19.75 -59.78 -14.41
C LEU A 5 -18.93 -59.34 -13.19
N ARG A 6 -18.09 -58.31 -13.38
CA ARG A 6 -17.31 -57.67 -12.34
C ARG A 6 -18.27 -56.98 -11.37
N ARG A 7 -18.56 -57.62 -10.23
CA ARG A 7 -19.33 -57.01 -9.14
C ARG A 7 -18.57 -55.79 -8.61
N TRP A 8 -19.16 -54.61 -8.77
CA TRP A 8 -18.65 -53.42 -8.08
C TRP A 8 -19.10 -53.53 -6.63
N SER A 9 -18.13 -53.70 -5.72
CA SER A 9 -18.40 -53.64 -4.29
C SER A 9 -18.67 -52.19 -3.91
N GLY A 10 -19.86 -51.90 -3.39
CA GLY A 10 -20.18 -50.61 -2.80
C GLY A 10 -19.56 -50.45 -1.41
N PHE A 11 -19.52 -49.22 -0.92
CA PHE A 11 -19.11 -48.93 0.46
C PHE A 11 -20.14 -49.43 1.47
N SER A 12 -19.67 -49.93 2.60
CA SER A 12 -20.53 -50.26 3.74
C SER A 12 -21.13 -48.99 4.35
N LEU A 13 -22.32 -49.11 4.94
CA LEU A 13 -22.98 -48.00 5.64
C LEU A 13 -22.11 -47.43 6.76
N VAL A 14 -21.34 -48.28 7.46
CA VAL A 14 -20.41 -47.87 8.51
C VAL A 14 -19.21 -47.08 7.94
N GLU A 15 -18.71 -47.48 6.77
CA GLU A 15 -17.62 -46.76 6.10
C GLU A 15 -18.08 -45.38 5.64
N LEU A 16 -19.30 -45.29 5.09
CA LEU A 16 -19.88 -44.02 4.64
C LEU A 16 -20.12 -43.06 5.81
N THR A 17 -20.66 -43.53 6.94
CA THR A 17 -20.91 -42.66 8.10
C THR A 17 -19.62 -42.18 8.74
N LEU A 18 -18.60 -43.04 8.83
CA LEU A 18 -17.28 -42.66 9.31
C LEU A 18 -16.61 -41.65 8.36
N ALA A 19 -16.70 -41.87 7.05
CA ALA A 19 -16.18 -40.93 6.06
C ALA A 19 -16.86 -39.56 6.14
N ILE A 20 -18.18 -39.51 6.31
CA ILE A 20 -18.92 -38.25 6.47
C ILE A 20 -18.55 -37.56 7.79
N GLY A 21 -18.37 -38.31 8.89
CA GLY A 21 -17.94 -37.75 10.17
C GLY A 21 -16.56 -37.09 10.09
N VAL A 22 -15.60 -37.76 9.46
CA VAL A 22 -14.25 -37.22 9.23
C VAL A 22 -14.30 -36.01 8.29
N ALA A 23 -15.05 -36.09 7.19
CA ALA A 23 -15.19 -34.97 6.25
C ALA A 23 -15.83 -33.74 6.90
N ALA A 24 -16.88 -33.92 7.72
CA ALA A 24 -17.51 -32.85 8.46
C ALA A 24 -16.55 -32.19 9.46
N PHE A 25 -15.76 -32.99 10.18
CA PHE A 25 -14.73 -32.47 11.09
C PHE A 25 -13.66 -31.66 10.35
N CYS A 26 -13.18 -32.13 9.21
CA CYS A 26 -12.24 -31.38 8.37
C CYS A 26 -12.85 -30.07 7.85
N LEU A 27 -14.12 -30.08 7.41
CA LEU A 27 -14.81 -28.88 6.95
C LEU A 27 -14.93 -27.81 8.03
N LEU A 28 -15.14 -28.20 9.30
CA LEU A 28 -15.13 -27.24 10.41
C LEU A 28 -13.78 -26.52 10.54
N GLY A 29 -12.67 -27.25 10.37
CA GLY A 29 -11.33 -26.67 10.37
C GLY A 29 -11.12 -25.67 9.23
N VAL A 30 -11.58 -26.00 8.02
CA VAL A 30 -11.52 -25.09 6.86
C VAL A 30 -12.38 -23.84 7.08
N MET A 31 -13.60 -24.01 7.58
CA MET A 31 -14.50 -22.88 7.86
C MET A 31 -13.95 -21.95 8.95
N ALA A 32 -13.25 -22.49 9.95
CA ALA A 32 -12.58 -21.69 10.97
C ALA A 32 -11.44 -20.82 10.41
N LEU A 33 -10.76 -21.27 9.34
CA LEU A 33 -9.65 -20.56 8.69
C LEU A 33 -10.11 -19.62 7.55
N PHE A 34 -11.34 -19.77 7.08
CA PHE A 34 -11.91 -18.95 6.01
C PHE A 34 -11.82 -17.44 6.26
N PRO A 35 -12.25 -16.88 7.43
CA PRO A 35 -12.19 -15.43 7.65
C PRO A 35 -10.74 -14.90 7.67
N THR A 36 -9.81 -15.66 8.24
CA THR A 36 -8.38 -15.28 8.26
C THR A 36 -7.80 -15.20 6.86
N SER A 37 -8.22 -16.12 5.97
CA SER A 37 -7.81 -16.12 4.56
C SER A 37 -8.28 -14.86 3.84
N LEU A 38 -9.53 -14.44 4.07
CA LEU A 38 -10.10 -13.23 3.47
C LEU A 38 -9.39 -11.95 3.96
N ILE A 39 -9.18 -11.82 5.26
CA ILE A 39 -8.53 -10.64 5.84
C ILE A 39 -7.08 -10.53 5.35
N THR A 40 -6.37 -11.66 5.27
CA THR A 40 -4.98 -11.69 4.78
C THR A 40 -4.90 -11.29 3.31
N ASN A 41 -5.84 -11.78 2.49
CA ASN A 41 -5.94 -11.43 1.08
C ASN A 41 -6.23 -9.93 0.90
N GLN A 42 -7.18 -9.37 1.65
CA GLN A 42 -7.48 -7.94 1.64
C GLN A 42 -6.26 -7.08 2.02
N LYS A 43 -5.53 -7.45 3.08
CA LYS A 43 -4.31 -6.75 3.50
C LYS A 43 -3.21 -6.84 2.43
N THR A 44 -3.09 -7.96 1.75
CA THR A 44 -2.11 -8.14 0.66
C THR A 44 -2.43 -7.24 -0.53
N PHE A 45 -3.72 -7.16 -0.92
CA PHE A 45 -4.16 -6.22 -1.94
C PHE A 45 -3.86 -4.77 -1.57
N GLN A 46 -4.19 -4.40 -0.32
CA GLN A 46 -3.91 -3.08 0.23
C GLN A 46 -2.41 -2.74 0.16
N GLN A 47 -1.55 -3.61 0.69
CA GLN A 47 -0.09 -3.42 0.65
C GLN A 47 0.47 -3.32 -0.77
N THR A 48 -0.11 -4.05 -1.73
CA THR A 48 0.30 -3.99 -3.14
C THR A 48 -0.03 -2.63 -3.74
N ALA A 49 -1.23 -2.10 -3.47
CA ALA A 49 -1.63 -0.76 -3.90
C ALA A 49 -0.76 0.32 -3.22
N ASP A 50 -0.51 0.22 -1.92
CA ASP A 50 0.31 1.18 -1.18
C ASP A 50 1.75 1.22 -1.71
N THR A 51 2.31 0.05 -1.98
CA THR A 51 3.65 -0.09 -2.53
C THR A 51 3.73 0.51 -3.95
N SER A 52 2.72 0.29 -4.79
CA SER A 52 2.71 0.83 -6.16
C SER A 52 2.62 2.36 -6.14
N LEU A 53 1.79 2.93 -5.27
CA LEU A 53 1.65 4.38 -5.09
C LEU A 53 2.93 5.02 -4.54
N ALA A 54 3.50 4.45 -3.48
CA ALA A 54 4.75 4.95 -2.91
C ALA A 54 5.91 4.89 -3.91
N ARG A 55 6.00 3.80 -4.70
CA ARG A 55 6.97 3.70 -5.80
C ARG A 55 6.73 4.73 -6.89
N ALA A 56 5.47 5.02 -7.24
CA ALA A 56 5.16 6.05 -8.22
C ALA A 56 5.60 7.44 -7.75
N VAL A 57 5.40 7.78 -6.47
CA VAL A 57 5.88 9.03 -5.87
C VAL A 57 7.39 9.10 -5.88
N VAL A 58 8.07 8.04 -5.42
CA VAL A 58 9.55 7.99 -5.41
C VAL A 58 10.11 8.08 -6.83
N ALA A 59 9.50 7.39 -7.80
CA ALA A 59 9.93 7.44 -9.19
C ALA A 59 9.76 8.84 -9.79
N ASP A 60 8.68 9.56 -9.46
CA ASP A 60 8.49 10.95 -9.89
C ASP A 60 9.57 11.88 -9.33
N LEU A 61 9.91 11.72 -8.04
CA LEU A 61 10.98 12.48 -7.40
C LEU A 61 12.36 12.16 -7.99
N GLN A 62 12.61 10.90 -8.35
CA GLN A 62 13.86 10.48 -8.99
C GLN A 62 13.97 10.91 -10.46
N ALA A 63 12.84 10.95 -11.17
CA ALA A 63 12.77 11.41 -12.57
C ALA A 63 12.83 12.94 -12.68
N THR A 64 12.69 13.67 -11.57
CA THR A 64 12.75 15.12 -11.56
C THR A 64 14.15 15.59 -12.00
N ALA A 65 14.19 16.37 -13.08
CA ALA A 65 15.43 16.92 -13.61
C ALA A 65 16.16 17.77 -12.55
N LEU A 66 17.49 17.76 -12.61
CA LEU A 66 18.38 18.51 -11.71
C LEU A 66 18.06 20.01 -11.69
N THR A 67 17.68 20.55 -12.85
CA THR A 67 17.32 21.97 -13.03
C THR A 67 15.90 22.30 -12.58
N SER A 68 15.06 21.29 -12.30
CA SER A 68 13.69 21.50 -11.84
C SER A 68 13.62 21.44 -10.31
N SER A 69 13.01 22.44 -9.71
CA SER A 69 12.68 22.44 -8.27
C SER A 69 11.35 21.74 -7.98
N THR A 70 10.59 21.34 -8.99
CA THR A 70 9.27 20.71 -8.83
C THR A 70 9.19 19.39 -9.58
N SER A 71 8.47 18.43 -8.99
CA SER A 71 8.24 17.13 -9.61
C SER A 71 7.21 17.21 -10.74
N PRO A 72 7.42 16.53 -11.87
CA PRO A 72 6.61 16.73 -13.07
C PRO A 72 5.20 16.14 -12.96
N ARG A 73 5.03 15.01 -12.26
CA ARG A 73 3.72 14.35 -12.14
C ARG A 73 2.90 14.90 -10.99
N TYR A 74 3.53 15.10 -9.84
CA TYR A 74 2.83 15.45 -8.60
C TYR A 74 3.01 16.90 -8.16
N GLY A 75 3.80 17.72 -8.87
CA GLY A 75 3.99 19.13 -8.52
C GLY A 75 4.71 19.35 -7.18
N ILE A 76 5.41 18.35 -6.66
CA ILE A 76 6.04 18.41 -5.34
C ILE A 76 7.28 19.29 -5.43
N THR A 77 7.32 20.36 -4.63
CA THR A 77 8.50 21.22 -4.56
C THR A 77 9.60 20.52 -3.75
N ILE A 78 10.79 20.40 -4.31
CA ILE A 78 11.95 19.79 -3.68
C ILE A 78 12.84 20.93 -3.14
N PRO A 79 13.07 21.00 -1.81
CA PRO A 79 13.89 22.06 -1.23
C PRO A 79 15.35 21.94 -1.67
N ALA A 80 15.99 23.09 -1.92
CA ALA A 80 17.42 23.16 -2.17
C ALA A 80 18.25 22.96 -0.89
N THR A 81 17.72 23.39 0.26
CA THR A 81 18.36 23.29 1.57
C THR A 81 17.33 23.09 2.68
N GLY A 82 17.70 22.37 3.74
CA GLY A 82 16.88 22.23 4.94
C GLY A 82 15.75 21.19 4.81
N THR A 83 14.81 21.26 5.75
CA THR A 83 13.71 20.29 5.85
C THR A 83 12.41 20.90 5.32
N ALA A 84 11.75 20.20 4.40
CA ALA A 84 10.41 20.56 3.92
C ALA A 84 9.48 19.35 3.99
N THR A 85 8.21 19.57 4.31
CA THR A 85 7.19 18.50 4.30
C THR A 85 6.05 18.91 3.39
N HIS A 86 5.69 18.00 2.49
CA HIS A 86 4.56 18.15 1.58
C HIS A 86 3.55 17.03 1.83
N SER A 87 2.26 17.32 1.67
CA SER A 87 1.22 16.30 1.71
C SER A 87 0.42 16.32 0.43
N ILE A 88 0.26 15.16 -0.20
CA ILE A 88 -0.60 14.98 -1.37
C ILE A 88 -1.71 13.99 -1.04
N PHE A 89 -2.92 14.29 -1.51
CA PHE A 89 -4.06 13.39 -1.40
C PHE A 89 -4.20 12.59 -2.70
N LEU A 90 -4.21 11.27 -2.58
CA LEU A 90 -4.18 10.35 -3.72
C LEU A 90 -5.46 9.50 -3.75
N GLN A 91 -5.94 9.25 -4.96
CA GLN A 91 -6.95 8.24 -5.22
C GLN A 91 -6.27 6.88 -5.48
N GLU A 92 -7.04 5.79 -5.54
CA GLU A 92 -6.53 4.42 -5.73
C GLU A 92 -5.84 4.19 -7.07
N ASP A 93 -6.16 4.99 -8.09
CA ASP A 93 -5.51 4.99 -9.41
C ASP A 93 -4.18 5.79 -9.42
N GLY A 94 -3.82 6.42 -8.30
CA GLY A 94 -2.64 7.27 -8.18
C GLY A 94 -2.79 8.65 -8.80
N THR A 95 -4.02 9.07 -9.13
CA THR A 95 -4.35 10.46 -9.47
C THR A 95 -4.20 11.31 -8.21
N ALA A 96 -3.43 12.39 -8.33
CA ALA A 96 -3.30 13.36 -7.27
C ALA A 96 -4.48 14.33 -7.27
N GLY A 97 -5.07 14.49 -6.09
CA GLY A 97 -5.99 15.57 -5.77
C GLY A 97 -5.22 16.79 -5.29
N ALA A 98 -5.72 17.43 -4.24
CA ALA A 98 -5.10 18.63 -3.70
C ALA A 98 -3.78 18.34 -2.95
N GLN A 99 -2.92 19.35 -2.84
CA GLN A 99 -1.61 19.31 -2.19
C GLN A 99 -1.45 20.39 -1.08
N ASP A 100 -0.80 20.04 0.02
CA ASP A 100 -0.40 20.90 1.16
C ASP A 100 -1.57 21.53 1.96
N ALA A 101 -1.32 22.62 2.69
CA ALA A 101 -2.28 23.20 3.65
C ALA A 101 -3.62 23.65 3.02
N ASP A 102 -3.62 23.94 1.71
CA ASP A 102 -4.80 24.32 0.94
C ASP A 102 -5.61 23.11 0.44
N ALA A 103 -5.19 21.89 0.78
CA ALA A 103 -5.70 20.65 0.23
C ALA A 103 -6.78 19.96 1.05
N VAL A 104 -7.86 20.67 1.39
CA VAL A 104 -9.10 19.95 1.68
C VAL A 104 -9.65 19.44 0.34
N PRO A 105 -9.59 18.13 0.05
CA PRO A 105 -9.94 17.62 -1.26
C PRO A 105 -11.45 17.64 -1.47
N SER A 106 -11.90 18.11 -2.64
CA SER A 106 -13.31 18.05 -3.07
C SER A 106 -13.76 16.63 -3.44
N ASN A 107 -12.81 15.77 -3.81
CA ASN A 107 -13.02 14.38 -4.17
C ASN A 107 -12.48 13.48 -3.06
N ASN A 108 -13.35 12.72 -2.38
CA ASN A 108 -13.09 11.86 -1.24
C ASN A 108 -11.83 10.96 -1.39
N PRO A 109 -10.63 11.41 -0.96
CA PRO A 109 -9.37 10.73 -1.24
C PRO A 109 -9.24 9.48 -0.37
N LYS A 110 -8.62 8.43 -0.91
CA LYS A 110 -8.38 7.20 -0.15
C LYS A 110 -7.06 7.24 0.61
N TYR A 111 -6.02 7.81 -0.01
CA TYR A 111 -4.67 7.84 0.52
C TYR A 111 -4.16 9.25 0.73
N ARG A 112 -3.30 9.42 1.73
CA ARG A 112 -2.50 10.62 1.94
C ARG A 112 -1.04 10.24 1.93
N ALA A 113 -0.26 10.79 1.00
CA ALA A 113 1.18 10.65 1.02
C ALA A 113 1.80 11.92 1.60
N THR A 114 2.59 11.77 2.65
CA THR A 114 3.39 12.82 3.26
C THR A 114 4.85 12.59 2.91
N ILE A 115 5.44 13.57 2.22
CA ILE A 115 6.81 13.54 1.74
C ILE A 115 7.60 14.52 2.57
N THR A 116 8.56 14.04 3.34
CA THR A 116 9.50 14.88 4.10
C THR A 116 10.89 14.79 3.47
N PHE A 117 11.41 15.95 3.07
CA PHE A 117 12.75 16.11 2.56
C PHE A 117 13.71 16.51 3.67
N TYR A 118 14.91 15.94 3.64
CA TYR A 118 16.06 16.29 4.48
C TYR A 118 17.20 16.70 3.55
N ALA A 119 17.12 17.93 3.02
CA ALA A 119 18.16 18.47 2.16
C ALA A 119 19.35 18.98 3.00
N PRO A 120 20.58 18.87 2.49
CA PRO A 120 21.76 19.37 3.19
C PRO A 120 21.64 20.87 3.47
N THR A 121 22.17 21.32 4.60
CA THR A 121 22.18 22.75 4.97
C THR A 121 23.27 23.54 4.24
N ASN A 122 24.27 22.85 3.68
CA ASN A 122 25.43 23.45 3.01
C ASN A 122 25.36 23.12 1.51
N THR A 123 25.22 24.15 0.66
CA THR A 123 25.11 24.00 -0.80
C THR A 123 26.46 23.81 -1.50
N SER A 124 27.58 23.96 -0.78
CA SER A 124 28.93 23.89 -1.35
C SER A 124 29.44 22.46 -1.60
N GLN A 125 28.76 21.43 -1.10
CA GLN A 125 29.15 20.04 -1.28
C GLN A 125 27.99 19.23 -1.86
N LYS A 126 28.26 18.46 -2.91
CA LYS A 126 27.28 17.54 -3.51
C LYS A 126 26.92 16.48 -2.48
N SER A 127 25.69 16.55 -1.97
CA SER A 127 25.18 15.62 -0.97
C SER A 127 23.80 15.13 -1.39
N ALA A 128 23.47 13.88 -1.06
CA ALA A 128 22.16 13.33 -1.36
C ALA A 128 21.09 13.97 -0.45
N THR A 129 19.94 14.31 -1.02
CA THR A 129 18.78 14.77 -0.26
C THR A 129 18.01 13.54 0.21
N GLY A 130 17.91 13.34 1.53
CA GLY A 130 17.09 12.29 2.11
C GLY A 130 15.61 12.58 1.87
N VAL A 131 14.82 11.57 1.53
CA VAL A 131 13.38 11.68 1.30
C VAL A 131 12.69 10.57 2.06
N ARG A 132 11.75 10.94 2.92
CA ARG A 132 10.83 10.04 3.61
C ARG A 132 9.45 10.18 2.97
N VAL A 133 8.94 9.11 2.39
CA VAL A 133 7.59 9.04 1.85
C VAL A 133 6.76 8.17 2.78
N LEU A 134 5.79 8.78 3.45
CA LEU A 134 4.85 8.12 4.36
C LEU A 134 3.46 8.14 3.73
N LEU A 135 2.96 6.98 3.31
CA LEU A 135 1.60 6.80 2.84
C LEU A 135 0.71 6.39 4.03
N THR A 136 -0.46 7.01 4.15
CA THR A 136 -1.43 6.74 5.23
C THR A 136 -2.85 6.62 4.69
N TRP A 137 -3.66 5.82 5.38
CA TRP A 137 -5.09 5.69 5.13
C TRP A 137 -5.87 5.47 6.44
N PRO A 138 -7.16 5.85 6.50
CA PRO A 138 -7.87 6.65 5.50
C PRO A 138 -7.30 8.08 5.45
N ALA A 139 -7.25 8.67 4.26
CA ALA A 139 -6.54 9.92 3.99
C ALA A 139 -6.95 11.11 4.89
N LEU A 140 -8.25 11.20 5.21
CA LEU A 140 -8.84 12.29 5.99
C LEU A 140 -8.89 11.98 7.50
N ALA A 141 -8.19 10.94 7.97
CA ALA A 141 -8.13 10.62 9.40
C ALA A 141 -7.49 11.75 10.23
N ASP A 142 -6.60 12.53 9.62
CA ASP A 142 -5.97 13.71 10.21
C ASP A 142 -6.30 14.96 9.39
N SER A 143 -6.80 15.99 10.07
CA SER A 143 -7.23 17.26 9.45
C SER A 143 -6.08 18.20 9.13
N SER A 144 -4.88 17.97 9.68
CA SER A 144 -3.72 18.83 9.41
C SER A 144 -2.90 18.31 8.22
N ALA A 145 -3.08 18.94 7.05
CA ALA A 145 -2.32 18.62 5.84
C ALA A 145 -0.86 19.12 5.87
N ALA A 146 -0.56 20.13 6.69
CA ALA A 146 0.76 20.77 6.76
C ALA A 146 1.77 20.05 7.70
N ALA A 147 1.31 19.11 8.52
CA ALA A 147 2.15 18.37 9.46
C ALA A 147 2.18 16.87 9.13
N SER A 148 3.17 16.16 9.67
CA SER A 148 3.17 14.69 9.62
C SER A 148 1.89 14.15 10.28
N PRO A 149 1.17 13.21 9.65
CA PRO A 149 -0.09 12.71 10.17
C PRO A 149 0.12 11.95 11.49
N SER A 150 -0.73 12.27 12.46
CA SER A 150 -0.75 11.67 13.80
C SER A 150 -1.86 10.61 13.96
N LYS A 151 -2.86 10.64 13.07
CA LYS A 151 -4.01 9.74 13.06
C LYS A 151 -4.11 9.02 11.72
N TYR A 152 -4.01 7.70 11.74
CA TYR A 152 -4.22 6.83 10.58
C TYR A 152 -4.55 5.41 11.04
N ALA A 153 -5.25 4.64 10.22
CA ALA A 153 -5.56 3.23 10.49
C ALA A 153 -4.44 2.30 10.02
N GLY A 154 -3.74 2.69 8.95
CA GLY A 154 -2.56 1.99 8.45
C GLY A 154 -1.60 2.95 7.77
N SER A 155 -0.34 2.52 7.68
CA SER A 155 0.72 3.29 7.05
C SER A 155 1.71 2.39 6.31
N TYR A 156 2.33 2.97 5.29
CA TYR A 156 3.44 2.40 4.56
C TYR A 156 4.52 3.46 4.40
N GLU A 157 5.77 3.14 4.71
CA GLU A 157 6.86 4.10 4.73
C GLU A 157 8.03 3.65 3.86
N VAL A 158 8.59 4.59 3.11
CA VAL A 158 9.83 4.43 2.34
C VAL A 158 10.78 5.56 2.67
N LEU A 159 11.99 5.21 3.10
CA LEU A 159 13.11 6.15 3.15
C LEU A 159 14.01 5.91 1.96
N THR A 160 14.29 6.96 1.23
CA THR A 160 15.17 6.94 0.05
C THR A 160 16.02 8.21 0.02
N ALA A 161 16.94 8.29 -0.91
CA ALA A 161 17.71 9.50 -1.16
C ALA A 161 17.68 9.82 -2.66
N ILE A 162 17.62 11.11 -2.98
CA ILE A 162 17.72 11.61 -4.34
C ILE A 162 18.99 12.42 -4.49
N ILE A 163 19.65 12.28 -5.65
CA ILE A 163 20.86 13.05 -5.96
C ILE A 163 20.40 14.36 -6.59
N ARG A 164 20.72 15.48 -5.93
CA ARG A 164 20.53 16.83 -6.45
C ARG A 164 21.93 17.40 -6.66
N ASN A 165 22.23 17.75 -7.91
CA ASN A 165 23.53 18.23 -8.38
C ASN A 165 23.40 19.64 -8.94
#